data_AF-A0A1L3IAI1-F1
#
_entry.id   AF-A0A1L3IAI1-F1
#
_cell.length_a   1.000
_cell.length_b   1.000
_cell.length_c   1.000
_cell.angle_alpha   90.00
_cell.angle_beta   90.00
_cell.angle_gamma   90.00
#
_symmetry.space_group_name_H-M   'P 1'
#
loop_
_entity.id
_entity.type
_entity.pdbx_description
1 polymer ?
#
loop_
_entity_poly.entity_id
_entity_poly.type
_entity_poly.pdbx_seq_one_letter_code
_entity_poly.pdbx_strand_id
1 'polypeptide(L)'
;MMASVASAQSNPEINVFFGFDFILHPIAIKWACQGAREQDLATFETLIAAFPEDAKSADLRTHLDALQQISEDDEGLTLISGSEISKEQAEQLCRAARPLSVAWATPEQLVNDNEDGVPSEQRTAWAEFWKVVENLQ
;
A
#
# COMPACT_ATOMS: atom_id res chain seq x y z
N MET A 1 -11.30 13.06 51.00
CA MET A 1 -10.08 12.94 50.18
C MET A 1 -10.52 12.42 48.83
N MET A 2 -10.55 13.30 47.81
CA MET A 2 -10.92 12.92 46.44
C MET A 2 -9.63 12.52 45.72
N ALA A 3 -9.41 11.22 45.54
CA ALA A 3 -8.41 10.75 44.60
C ALA A 3 -9.06 10.76 43.22
N SER A 4 -8.84 11.83 42.47
CA SER A 4 -9.11 11.85 41.04
C SER A 4 -8.16 10.84 40.40
N VAL A 5 -8.71 9.68 40.02
CA VAL A 5 -8.02 8.76 39.11
C VAL A 5 -7.99 9.50 37.78
N ALA A 6 -6.85 10.09 37.47
CA ALA A 6 -6.58 10.57 36.12
C ALA A 6 -6.52 9.34 35.23
N SER A 7 -7.66 8.96 34.67
CA SER A 7 -7.70 8.06 33.53
C SER A 7 -6.94 8.75 32.42
N ALA A 8 -5.66 8.40 32.26
CA ALA A 8 -5.00 8.58 30.98
C ALA A 8 -5.87 7.81 29.98
N GLN A 9 -6.72 8.55 29.25
CA GLN A 9 -7.25 8.04 28.00
C GLN A 9 -6.01 7.85 27.13
N SER A 10 -5.46 6.64 27.15
CA SER A 10 -4.62 6.15 26.08
C SER A 10 -5.41 6.46 24.81
N ASN A 11 -4.94 7.43 24.03
CA ASN A 11 -5.35 7.50 22.64
C ASN A 11 -5.21 6.06 22.13
N PRO A 12 -6.25 5.44 21.54
CA PRO A 12 -6.03 4.17 20.89
C PRO A 12 -4.92 4.45 19.87
N GLU A 13 -3.73 3.92 20.11
CA GLU A 13 -2.62 4.06 19.18
C GLU A 13 -3.12 3.43 17.88
N ILE A 14 -3.39 4.30 16.90
CA ILE A 14 -3.83 3.86 15.58
C ILE A 14 -2.64 3.14 15.00
N ASN A 15 -2.83 1.86 14.67
CA ASN A 15 -1.81 1.03 14.02
C ASN A 15 -1.28 1.78 12.79
N VAL A 16 0.05 1.92 12.65
CA VAL A 16 0.65 2.70 11.56
C VAL A 16 0.36 2.14 10.16
N PHE A 17 -0.07 0.88 10.06
CA PHE A 17 -0.49 0.23 8.83
C PHE A 17 -1.99 0.30 8.57
N PHE A 18 -2.75 1.04 9.38
CA PHE A 18 -4.16 1.28 9.10
C PHE A 18 -4.34 1.91 7.71
N GLY A 19 -5.16 1.28 6.86
CA GLY A 19 -5.39 1.75 5.49
C GLY A 19 -4.29 1.35 4.48
N PHE A 20 -3.28 0.56 4.86
CA PHE A 20 -2.24 0.12 3.93
C PHE A 20 -2.76 -0.70 2.76
N ASP A 21 -3.94 -1.29 2.86
CA ASP A 21 -4.58 -1.98 1.73
C ASP A 21 -4.74 -1.06 0.51
N PHE A 22 -4.96 0.25 0.72
CA PHE A 22 -5.00 1.25 -0.36
C PHE A 22 -3.64 1.48 -1.03
N ILE A 23 -2.53 1.09 -0.38
CA ILE A 23 -1.17 1.12 -0.95
C ILE A 23 -0.82 -0.24 -1.56
N LEU A 24 -1.10 -1.32 -0.83
CA LEU A 24 -0.73 -2.69 -1.20
C LEU A 24 -1.40 -3.12 -2.50
N HIS A 25 -2.69 -2.80 -2.68
CA HIS A 25 -3.44 -3.26 -3.83
C HIS A 25 -2.96 -2.64 -5.17
N PRO A 26 -2.78 -1.30 -5.28
CA PRO A 26 -2.16 -0.70 -6.48
C PRO A 26 -0.73 -1.20 -6.74
N ILE A 27 0.03 -1.48 -5.69
CA ILE A 27 1.39 -2.00 -5.82
C ILE A 27 1.40 -3.46 -6.30
N ALA A 28 0.44 -4.29 -5.86
CA ALA A 28 0.27 -5.63 -6.41
C ALA A 28 -0.09 -5.59 -7.91
N ILE A 29 -0.95 -4.66 -8.32
CA ILE A 29 -1.26 -4.42 -9.74
C ILE A 29 0.02 -4.06 -10.49
N LYS A 30 0.85 -3.14 -9.96
CA LYS A 30 2.15 -2.81 -10.54
C LYS A 30 3.01 -4.06 -10.72
N TRP A 31 3.07 -4.95 -9.73
CA TRP A 31 3.86 -6.19 -9.81
C TRP A 31 3.35 -7.13 -10.91
N ALA A 32 2.03 -7.35 -10.99
CA ALA A 32 1.41 -8.15 -12.06
C ALA A 32 1.67 -7.55 -13.45
N CYS A 33 1.82 -6.22 -13.51
CA CYS A 33 2.19 -5.49 -14.71
C CYS A 33 3.70 -5.44 -14.99
N GLN A 34 4.51 -6.28 -14.34
CA GLN A 34 5.97 -6.37 -14.46
C GLN A 34 6.72 -5.10 -14.01
N GLY A 35 6.13 -4.35 -13.07
CA GLY A 35 6.77 -3.20 -12.44
C GLY A 35 7.85 -3.59 -11.42
N ALA A 36 8.61 -2.61 -10.94
CA ALA A 36 9.73 -2.82 -10.03
C ALA A 36 9.27 -3.30 -8.64
N ARG A 37 9.28 -4.61 -8.42
CA ARG A 37 8.81 -5.26 -7.19
C ARG A 37 9.82 -5.29 -6.04
N GLU A 38 11.09 -5.57 -6.34
CA GLU A 38 12.13 -5.77 -5.32
C GLU A 38 12.33 -4.52 -4.46
N GLN A 39 12.24 -3.34 -5.05
CA GLN A 39 12.34 -2.06 -4.34
C GLN A 39 11.15 -1.83 -3.40
N ASP A 40 9.94 -2.18 -3.84
CA ASP A 40 8.74 -2.04 -3.01
C ASP A 40 8.81 -2.99 -1.81
N LEU A 41 9.19 -4.25 -2.04
CA LEU A 41 9.38 -5.24 -0.97
C LEU A 41 10.44 -4.80 0.03
N ALA A 42 11.59 -4.29 -0.41
CA ALA A 42 12.63 -3.77 0.49
C ALA A 42 12.12 -2.61 1.36
N THR A 43 11.25 -1.77 0.81
CA THR A 43 10.60 -0.70 1.57
C THR A 43 9.67 -1.28 2.63
N PHE A 44 8.78 -2.21 2.26
CA PHE A 44 7.87 -2.84 3.22
C PHE A 44 8.61 -3.61 4.32
N GLU A 45 9.69 -4.32 4.00
CA GLU A 45 10.53 -4.98 5.02
C GLU A 45 11.14 -3.98 6.01
N THR A 46 11.57 -2.81 5.52
CA THR A 46 12.08 -1.74 6.38
C THR A 46 10.99 -1.23 7.32
N LEU A 47 9.77 -1.06 6.83
CA LEU A 47 8.62 -0.63 7.64
C LEU A 47 8.21 -1.69 8.67
N ILE A 48 8.16 -2.97 8.27
CA ILE A 48 7.87 -4.09 9.17
C ILE A 48 8.91 -4.17 10.30
N ALA A 49 10.19 -3.99 9.97
CA ALA A 49 11.25 -3.99 10.97
C ALA A 49 11.16 -2.79 11.94
N ALA A 50 10.66 -1.64 11.47
CA ALA A 50 10.47 -0.46 12.30
C ALA A 50 9.25 -0.57 13.23
N PHE A 51 8.17 -1.25 12.79
CA PHE A 51 6.91 -1.38 13.53
C PHE A 51 6.44 -2.85 13.62
N PRO A 52 7.19 -3.73 14.30
CA PRO A 52 6.94 -5.17 14.24
C PRO A 52 5.59 -5.60 14.85
N GLU A 53 5.16 -4.98 15.95
CA GLU A 53 3.88 -5.30 16.59
C GLU A 53 2.70 -4.83 15.75
N ASP A 54 2.80 -3.64 15.14
CA ASP A 54 1.78 -3.13 14.25
C ASP A 54 1.69 -3.95 12.97
N ALA A 55 2.82 -4.32 12.38
CA ALA A 55 2.88 -5.15 11.18
C ALA A 55 2.26 -6.54 11.44
N LYS A 56 2.51 -7.10 12.63
CA LYS A 56 1.91 -8.36 13.06
C LYS A 56 0.40 -8.24 13.27
N SER A 57 -0.05 -7.16 13.91
CA SER A 57 -1.48 -6.90 14.13
C SER A 57 -2.23 -6.71 12.80
N ALA A 58 -1.58 -6.08 11.81
CA ALA A 58 -2.10 -5.89 10.46
C ALA A 58 -1.91 -7.12 9.54
N ASP A 59 -1.29 -8.21 10.02
CA ASP A 59 -0.90 -9.39 9.24
C ASP A 59 -0.16 -9.05 7.93
N LEU A 60 0.64 -7.98 7.95
CA LEU A 60 1.19 -7.33 6.75
C LEU A 60 2.06 -8.29 5.94
N ARG A 61 2.80 -9.18 6.60
CA ARG A 61 3.68 -10.13 5.92
C ARG A 61 2.90 -11.18 5.14
N THR A 62 1.84 -11.73 5.74
CA THR A 62 0.95 -12.68 5.07
C THR A 62 0.28 -12.03 3.85
N HIS A 63 -0.17 -10.78 3.99
CA HIS A 63 -0.74 -10.02 2.87
C HIS A 63 0.28 -9.81 1.74
N LEU A 64 1.51 -9.40 2.05
CA LEU A 64 2.57 -9.21 1.05
C LEU A 64 2.93 -10.50 0.33
N ASP A 65 3.08 -11.60 1.07
CA ASP A 65 3.39 -12.92 0.49
C ASP A 65 2.29 -13.39 -0.47
N ALA A 66 1.02 -13.20 -0.09
CA ALA A 66 -0.12 -13.53 -0.93
C ALA A 66 -0.16 -12.68 -2.20
N LEU A 67 0.01 -11.35 -2.09
CA LEU A 67 0.02 -10.45 -3.25
C LEU A 67 1.21 -10.72 -4.17
N GLN A 68 2.38 -11.08 -3.62
CA GLN A 68 3.53 -11.47 -4.40
C GLN A 68 3.22 -12.72 -5.24
N GLN A 69 2.67 -13.77 -4.63
CA GLN A 69 2.31 -15.00 -5.34
C GLN A 69 1.28 -14.74 -6.44
N ILE A 70 0.21 -13.99 -6.13
CA ILE A 70 -0.82 -13.67 -7.11
C ILE A 70 -0.24 -12.84 -8.26
N SER A 71 0.66 -11.90 -7.98
CA SER A 71 1.27 -11.05 -9.02
C SER A 71 2.17 -11.80 -10.01
N GLU A 72 2.60 -13.02 -9.69
CA GLU A 72 3.39 -13.87 -10.59
C GLU A 72 2.53 -14.76 -11.48
N ASP A 73 1.24 -14.88 -11.18
CA ASP A 73 0.29 -15.68 -11.95
C ASP A 73 -0.11 -14.96 -13.25
N ASP A 74 -0.29 -15.72 -14.34
CA ASP A 74 -0.74 -15.18 -15.63
C ASP A 74 -2.12 -14.51 -15.55
N GLU A 75 -2.98 -14.97 -14.62
CA GLU A 75 -4.29 -14.39 -14.29
C GLU A 75 -4.21 -13.42 -13.09
N GLY A 76 -3.01 -13.15 -12.58
CA GLY A 76 -2.76 -12.37 -11.38
C GLY A 76 -3.44 -11.00 -11.38
N LEU A 77 -3.42 -10.31 -12.52
CA LEU A 77 -4.04 -9.00 -12.66
C LEU A 77 -5.58 -9.07 -12.53
N THR A 78 -6.21 -10.12 -13.05
CA THR A 78 -7.65 -10.37 -12.91
C THR A 78 -7.98 -10.71 -11.45
N LEU A 79 -7.18 -11.58 -10.83
CA LEU A 79 -7.35 -11.98 -9.43
C LEU A 79 -7.20 -10.80 -8.46
N ILE A 80 -6.21 -9.94 -8.70
CA ILE A 80 -6.02 -8.71 -7.90
C ILE A 80 -7.20 -7.78 -8.13
N SER A 81 -7.58 -7.51 -9.37
CA SER A 81 -8.68 -6.57 -9.68
C SER A 81 -10.05 -7.03 -9.17
N GLY A 82 -10.22 -8.33 -8.89
CA GLY A 82 -11.46 -8.92 -8.38
C GLY A 82 -12.57 -9.05 -9.43
N SER A 83 -12.28 -8.76 -10.69
CA SER A 83 -13.20 -8.82 -11.81
C SER A 83 -12.46 -9.10 -13.12
N GLU A 84 -13.19 -9.65 -14.10
CA GLU A 84 -12.66 -9.78 -15.46
C GLU A 84 -12.41 -8.39 -16.05
N ILE A 85 -11.17 -8.17 -16.50
CA ILE A 85 -10.77 -6.96 -17.20
C ILE A 85 -10.44 -7.30 -18.64
N SER A 86 -10.89 -6.46 -19.57
CA SER A 86 -10.50 -6.57 -20.97
C SER A 86 -9.01 -6.26 -21.15
N LYS A 87 -8.44 -6.68 -22.28
CA LYS A 87 -7.05 -6.37 -22.62
C LYS A 87 -6.77 -4.86 -22.63
N GLU A 88 -7.69 -4.05 -23.13
CA GLU A 88 -7.54 -2.59 -23.16
C GLU A 88 -7.53 -1.99 -21.74
N GLN A 89 -8.43 -2.46 -20.87
CA GLN A 89 -8.47 -2.04 -19.47
C GLN A 89 -7.19 -2.46 -18.72
N ALA A 90 -6.71 -3.68 -18.95
CA ALA A 90 -5.45 -4.17 -18.41
C ALA A 90 -4.26 -3.30 -18.85
N GLU A 91 -4.19 -2.92 -20.13
CA GLU A 91 -3.12 -2.05 -20.63
C GLU A 91 -3.16 -0.64 -20.01
N GLN A 92 -4.35 -0.07 -19.84
CA GLN A 92 -4.53 1.23 -19.18
C GLN A 92 -4.11 1.18 -17.70
N LEU A 93 -4.59 0.16 -16.99
CA LEU A 93 -4.28 -0.05 -15.58
C LEU A 93 -2.78 -0.27 -15.37
N CYS A 94 -2.15 -1.12 -16.19
CA CYS A 94 -0.70 -1.35 -16.12
C CYS A 94 0.13 -0.11 -16.42
N ARG A 95 -0.30 0.72 -17.38
CA ARG A 95 0.40 1.97 -17.68
C ARG A 95 0.39 2.92 -16.49
N ALA A 96 -0.73 3.00 -15.77
CA ALA A 96 -0.87 3.88 -14.63
C ALA A 96 -0.23 3.32 -13.35
N ALA A 97 -0.17 1.99 -13.19
CA ALA A 97 0.41 1.35 -12.01
C ALA A 97 1.94 1.31 -12.03
N ARG A 98 2.57 1.14 -13.20
CA ARG A 98 4.04 1.00 -13.32
C ARG A 98 4.85 2.15 -12.71
N PRO A 99 4.45 3.43 -12.82
CA PRO A 99 5.16 4.55 -12.21
C PRO A 99 5.02 4.65 -10.68
N LEU A 100 4.08 3.90 -10.08
CA LEU A 100 3.87 3.94 -8.64
C LEU A 100 5.12 3.44 -7.91
N SER A 101 5.44 4.11 -6.81
CA SER A 101 6.52 3.76 -5.91
C SER A 101 6.07 3.99 -4.49
N VAL A 102 6.54 3.15 -3.59
CA VAL A 102 6.41 3.32 -2.14
C VAL A 102 7.72 3.77 -1.48
N ALA A 103 8.79 4.01 -2.25
CA ALA A 103 10.10 4.36 -1.69
C ALA A 103 10.12 5.66 -0.85
N TRP A 104 9.07 6.46 -0.92
CA TRP A 104 8.85 7.65 -0.09
C TRP A 104 8.29 7.33 1.30
N ALA A 105 7.73 6.13 1.51
CA ALA A 105 7.15 5.71 2.78
C ALA A 105 8.26 5.28 3.75
N THR A 106 8.77 6.22 4.54
CA THR A 106 9.71 5.94 5.63
C THR A 106 8.98 5.81 6.97
N PRO A 107 9.61 5.22 8.01
CA PRO A 107 9.03 5.16 9.34
C PRO A 107 8.65 6.53 9.90
N GLU A 108 9.50 7.54 9.70
CA GLU A 108 9.24 8.91 10.15
C GLU A 108 8.02 9.52 9.44
N GLN A 109 7.81 9.17 8.18
CA GLN A 109 6.68 9.65 7.40
C GLN A 109 5.35 9.10 7.94
N LEU A 110 5.33 7.83 8.31
CA LEU A 110 4.15 7.14 8.82
C LEU A 110 3.75 7.59 10.22
N VAL A 111 4.72 7.89 11.08
CA VAL A 111 4.44 8.37 12.45
C VAL A 111 3.89 9.79 12.44
N ASN A 112 4.34 10.63 11.51
CA ASN A 112 3.96 12.04 11.48
C ASN A 112 2.70 12.32 10.64
N ASP A 113 2.14 11.30 9.96
CA ASP A 113 1.03 11.41 9.01
C ASP A 113 1.15 12.63 8.09
N ASN A 114 2.38 12.86 7.61
CA ASN A 114 2.68 14.01 6.79
C ASN A 114 2.57 13.59 5.32
N GLU A 115 1.90 14.35 4.47
CA GLU A 115 1.92 14.11 3.01
C GLU A 115 3.04 14.90 2.32
N ASP A 116 3.72 15.82 3.02
CA ASP A 116 4.75 16.69 2.46
C ASP A 116 6.01 15.92 2.02
N GLY A 117 6.26 14.75 2.60
CA GLY A 117 7.38 13.88 2.25
C GLY A 117 7.14 13.04 1.00
N VAL A 118 5.92 13.05 0.43
CA VAL A 118 5.64 12.38 -0.84
C VAL A 118 6.13 13.26 -2.00
N PRO A 119 7.08 12.76 -2.84
CA PRO A 119 7.53 13.48 -4.01
C PRO A 119 6.36 13.87 -4.91
N SER A 120 6.42 15.07 -5.51
CA SER A 120 5.33 15.57 -6.37
C SER A 120 5.02 14.63 -7.53
N GLU A 121 6.04 13.99 -8.11
CA GLU A 121 5.88 13.01 -9.18
C GLU A 121 5.07 11.80 -8.71
N GLN A 122 5.29 11.33 -7.48
CA GLN A 122 4.53 10.23 -6.92
C GLN A 122 3.09 10.68 -6.61
N ARG A 123 2.88 11.87 -6.03
CA ARG A 123 1.52 12.41 -5.85
C ARG A 123 0.73 12.44 -7.16
N THR A 124 1.36 12.88 -8.24
CA THR A 124 0.75 12.85 -9.58
C THR A 124 0.49 11.42 -10.06
N ALA A 125 1.46 10.52 -9.95
CA ALA A 125 1.30 9.13 -10.40
C ALA A 125 0.17 8.39 -9.65
N TRP A 126 0.10 8.54 -8.33
CA TRP A 126 -0.95 7.96 -7.50
C TRP A 126 -2.33 8.54 -7.87
N ALA A 127 -2.44 9.86 -8.10
CA ALA A 127 -3.69 10.48 -8.54
C ALA A 127 -4.12 10.00 -9.94
N GLU A 128 -3.17 9.86 -10.88
CA GLU A 128 -3.44 9.34 -12.22
C GLU A 128 -3.90 7.87 -12.19
N PHE A 129 -3.27 7.04 -11.35
CA PHE A 129 -3.70 5.67 -11.13
C PHE A 129 -5.14 5.59 -10.65
N TRP A 130 -5.50 6.33 -9.60
CA TRP A 130 -6.85 6.32 -9.06
C TRP A 130 -7.89 6.79 -10.07
N LYS A 131 -7.56 7.82 -10.85
CA LYS A 131 -8.43 8.26 -11.95
C LYS A 131 -8.66 7.15 -12.97
N VAL A 132 -7.67 6.32 -13.28
CA VAL A 132 -7.86 5.16 -14.17
C VAL A 132 -8.80 4.15 -13.50
N VAL A 133 -8.56 3.78 -12.24
CA VAL A 133 -9.42 2.84 -11.50
C VAL A 133 -10.88 3.30 -11.45
N GLU A 134 -11.13 4.58 -11.17
CA GLU A 134 -12.48 5.16 -11.14
C GLU A 134 -13.20 5.08 -12.49
N ASN A 135 -12.47 5.17 -13.61
CA ASN A 135 -13.06 5.06 -14.96
C ASN A 135 -13.29 3.61 -15.41
N LEU A 136 -12.77 2.63 -14.66
CA LEU A 136 -12.95 1.21 -14.93
C LEU A 136 -14.16 0.60 -14.19
N GLN A 137 -14.72 1.31 -13.21
CA GLN A 137 -15.92 0.95 -12.45
C GLN A 137 -17.20 1.37 -13.17
#